data_AF-A0A0A2EAJ2-F1
#
_entry.id   AF-A0A0A2EAJ2-F1
#
_cell.length_a   1.000
_cell.length_b   1.000
_cell.length_c   1.000
_cell.angle_alpha   90.00
_cell.angle_beta   90.00
_cell.angle_gamma   90.00
#
_symmetry.space_group_name_H-M   'P 1'
#
loop_
_entity.id
_entity.type
_entity.pdbx_description
1 polymer ?
#
loop_
_entity_poly.entity_id
_entity_poly.type
_entity_poly.pdbx_seq_one_letter_code
_entity_poly.pdbx_strand_id
1 'polypeptide(L)'
;MRKLIDYIVYRLYHVYLHKEPAPEAGAQTLVAMVVSSVIYFTCTLALKIIFRVSIDDIYPENPRLFTAIYIFGIMGIVYWWVRRKYTKKYITTTLTPKFQNNKYNKKIKGWMMIVACLLCTFACGISASMIDWFFRR
;
A
#
# COMPACT_ATOMS: atom_id res chain seq x y z
N MET A 1 -12.76 -2.23 -1.65
CA MET A 1 -11.29 -2.44 -1.55
C MET A 1 -10.87 -3.84 -1.06
N ARG A 2 -11.50 -4.41 -0.02
CA ARG A 2 -11.04 -5.68 0.61
C ARG A 2 -10.81 -6.86 -0.36
N LYS A 3 -11.78 -7.14 -1.25
CA LYS A 3 -11.68 -8.22 -2.26
C LYS A 3 -10.51 -8.02 -3.25
N LEU A 4 -10.17 -6.78 -3.56
CA LEU A 4 -9.09 -6.43 -4.49
C LEU A 4 -7.72 -6.61 -3.81
N ILE A 5 -7.58 -6.17 -2.56
CA ILE A 5 -6.37 -6.41 -1.75
C ILE A 5 -6.17 -7.92 -1.53
N ASP A 6 -7.24 -8.66 -1.19
CA ASP A 6 -7.18 -10.12 -1.03
C ASP A 6 -6.68 -10.81 -2.32
N TYR A 7 -7.12 -10.33 -3.49
CA TYR A 7 -6.68 -10.84 -4.79
C TYR A 7 -5.21 -10.48 -5.11
N ILE A 8 -4.79 -9.25 -4.80
CA ILE A 8 -3.39 -8.81 -4.98
C ILE A 8 -2.46 -9.65 -4.09
N VAL A 9 -2.80 -9.84 -2.81
CA VAL A 9 -2.02 -10.68 -1.89
C VAL A 9 -1.89 -12.10 -2.44
N TYR A 10 -3.00 -12.71 -2.87
CA TYR A 10 -3.00 -14.05 -3.46
C TYR A 10 -2.05 -14.14 -4.66
N ARG A 11 -2.15 -13.19 -5.60
CA ARG A 11 -1.34 -13.22 -6.81
C ARG A 11 0.14 -12.95 -6.53
N LEU A 12 0.47 -11.97 -5.71
CA LEU A 12 1.85 -11.69 -5.33
C LEU A 12 2.46 -12.90 -4.61
N TYR A 13 1.74 -13.52 -3.68
CA TYR A 13 2.20 -14.72 -2.99
C TYR A 13 2.58 -15.84 -3.96
N HIS A 14 1.73 -16.14 -4.93
CA HIS A 14 2.02 -17.16 -5.96
C HIS A 14 3.17 -16.78 -6.89
N VAL A 15 3.40 -15.48 -7.13
CA VAL A 15 4.55 -15.02 -7.93
C VAL A 15 5.85 -15.19 -7.18
N TYR A 16 5.87 -14.84 -5.89
CA TYR A 16 7.05 -14.98 -5.05
C TYR A 16 7.33 -16.44 -4.66
N LEU A 17 6.30 -17.30 -4.61
CA LEU A 17 6.42 -18.71 -4.23
C LEU A 17 7.49 -19.46 -5.05
N HIS A 18 7.69 -19.06 -6.31
CA HIS A 18 8.65 -19.66 -7.22
C HIS A 18 9.98 -18.90 -7.33
N LYS A 19 10.15 -17.79 -6.62
CA LYS A 19 11.29 -16.87 -6.76
C LYS A 19 12.05 -16.61 -5.46
N GLU A 20 11.38 -16.70 -4.31
CA GLU A 20 11.96 -16.32 -3.02
C GLU A 20 11.71 -17.40 -1.95
N PRO A 21 12.65 -17.55 -0.99
CA PRO A 21 12.47 -18.50 0.12
C PRO A 21 11.35 -18.07 1.09
N ALA A 22 11.00 -16.79 1.14
CA ALA A 22 9.97 -16.23 2.03
C ALA A 22 8.90 -15.43 1.25
N PRO A 23 8.05 -16.11 0.45
CA PRO A 23 7.14 -15.45 -0.49
C PRO A 23 6.00 -14.66 0.18
N GLU A 24 5.71 -14.98 1.45
CA GLU A 24 4.76 -14.21 2.25
C GLU A 24 5.28 -12.80 2.56
N ALA A 25 6.57 -12.67 2.84
CA ALA A 25 7.16 -11.38 3.22
C ALA A 25 7.12 -10.42 2.03
N GLY A 26 7.54 -10.86 0.83
CA GLY A 26 7.48 -10.05 -0.39
C GLY A 26 6.05 -9.63 -0.78
N ALA A 27 5.07 -10.53 -0.65
CA ALA A 27 3.69 -10.20 -0.92
C ALA A 27 3.10 -9.21 0.11
N GLN A 28 3.39 -9.40 1.40
CA GLN A 28 2.92 -8.53 2.47
C GLN A 28 3.53 -7.14 2.40
N THR A 29 4.83 -7.02 2.14
CA THR A 29 5.53 -5.72 2.07
C THR A 29 5.00 -4.88 0.91
N LEU A 30 4.86 -5.44 -0.30
CA LEU A 30 4.30 -4.71 -1.43
C LEU A 30 2.86 -4.25 -1.18
N VAL A 31 2.03 -5.11 -0.58
CA VAL A 31 0.65 -4.75 -0.27
C VAL A 31 0.59 -3.70 0.83
N ALA A 32 1.41 -3.83 1.88
CA ALA A 32 1.49 -2.83 2.92
C ALA A 32 1.94 -1.47 2.37
N MET A 33 2.92 -1.46 1.47
CA MET A 33 3.40 -0.24 0.80
C MET A 33 2.29 0.45 0.00
N VAL A 34 1.53 -0.29 -0.82
CA VAL A 34 0.41 0.26 -1.60
C VAL A 34 -0.72 0.76 -0.71
N VAL A 35 -1.10 -0.01 0.31
CA VAL A 35 -2.19 0.41 1.21
C VAL A 35 -1.76 1.64 2.01
N SER A 36 -0.51 1.69 2.46
CA SER A 36 0.03 2.84 3.19
C SER A 36 0.09 4.09 2.32
N SER A 37 0.50 3.97 1.06
CA SER A 37 0.58 5.12 0.14
C SER A 37 -0.81 5.68 -0.19
N VAL A 38 -1.81 4.82 -0.37
CA VAL A 38 -3.21 5.24 -0.56
C VAL A 38 -3.76 5.92 0.70
N ILE A 39 -3.49 5.37 1.89
CA ILE A 39 -3.93 5.97 3.16
C ILE A 39 -3.26 7.32 3.35
N TYR A 40 -1.94 7.40 3.19
CA TYR A 40 -1.17 8.64 3.28
C TYR A 40 -1.75 9.71 2.35
N PHE A 41 -1.94 9.39 1.07
CA PHE A 41 -2.55 10.30 0.10
C PHE A 41 -3.96 10.78 0.54
N THR A 42 -4.80 9.84 0.99
CA THR A 42 -6.17 10.16 1.42
C THR A 42 -6.16 11.05 2.66
N CYS A 43 -5.25 10.82 3.60
CA CYS A 43 -5.13 11.63 4.81
C CYS A 43 -4.57 13.02 4.50
N THR A 44 -3.55 13.15 3.67
CA THR A 44 -3.04 14.46 3.21
C THR A 44 -4.15 15.25 2.52
N LEU A 45 -4.91 14.60 1.65
CA LEU A 45 -6.05 15.20 0.96
C LEU A 45 -7.16 15.61 1.92
N ALA A 46 -7.49 14.79 2.92
CA ALA A 46 -8.50 15.11 3.93
C ALA A 46 -8.07 16.26 4.85
N LEU A 47 -6.82 16.24 5.35
CA LEU A 47 -6.24 17.34 6.12
C LEU A 47 -6.35 18.66 5.36
N LYS A 48 -6.05 18.65 4.07
CA LYS A 48 -6.09 19.86 3.26
C LYS A 48 -7.51 20.31 2.89
N ILE A 49 -8.39 19.41 2.45
CA ILE A 49 -9.74 19.79 2.00
C ILE A 49 -10.65 20.16 3.18
N ILE A 50 -10.59 19.38 4.26
CA ILE A 50 -11.51 19.54 5.40
C ILE A 50 -10.96 20.57 6.38
N PHE A 51 -9.69 20.46 6.74
CA PHE A 51 -9.09 21.27 7.80
C PHE A 51 -8.30 22.48 7.27
N ARG A 52 -8.05 22.56 5.94
CA ARG A 52 -7.21 23.61 5.30
C ARG A 52 -5.78 23.70 5.85
N VAL A 53 -5.33 22.68 6.56
CA VAL A 53 -4.02 22.61 7.21
C VAL A 53 -3.07 21.74 6.37
N SER A 54 -1.83 22.17 6.19
CA SER A 54 -0.73 21.31 5.71
C SER A 54 -0.11 20.55 6.89
N ILE A 55 0.44 19.38 6.62
CA ILE A 55 1.24 18.62 7.62
C ILE A 55 2.41 19.47 8.13
N ASP A 56 2.97 20.32 7.28
CA ASP A 56 4.08 21.22 7.64
C ASP A 56 3.62 22.38 8.54
N ASP A 57 2.35 22.76 8.50
CA ASP A 57 1.79 23.81 9.36
C ASP A 57 1.57 23.32 10.79
N ILE A 58 1.42 22.01 10.99
CA ILE A 58 1.18 21.39 12.31
C ILE A 58 2.44 21.47 13.18
N TYR A 59 3.62 21.36 12.57
CA TYR A 59 4.90 21.39 13.27
C TYR A 59 5.96 22.21 12.49
N PRO A 60 5.86 23.55 12.53
CA PRO A 60 6.66 24.43 11.67
C PRO A 60 8.15 24.43 12.01
N GLU A 61 8.53 24.03 13.23
CA GLU A 61 9.93 23.99 13.68
C GLU A 61 10.75 22.90 12.97
N ASN A 62 10.12 21.77 12.62
CA ASN A 62 10.78 20.62 11.98
C ASN A 62 9.81 19.85 11.07
N PRO A 63 9.29 20.48 10.00
CA PRO A 63 8.22 19.92 9.16
C PRO A 63 8.60 18.58 8.51
N ARG A 64 9.86 18.45 8.08
CA ARG A 64 10.37 17.22 7.45
C ARG A 64 10.38 16.03 8.40
N LEU A 65 10.73 16.26 9.67
CA LEU A 65 10.79 15.21 10.68
C LEU A 65 9.38 14.75 11.05
N PHE A 66 8.45 15.68 11.21
CA PHE A 66 7.05 15.35 11.49
C PHE A 66 6.41 14.59 10.33
N THR A 67 6.63 15.03 9.09
CA THR A 67 6.19 14.33 7.88
C THR A 67 6.77 12.92 7.80
N ALA A 68 8.05 12.73 8.13
CA ALA A 68 8.66 11.40 8.19
C ALA A 68 7.99 10.51 9.25
N ILE A 69 7.81 11.01 10.49
CA ILE A 69 7.13 10.30 11.57
C ILE A 69 5.72 9.88 11.14
N TYR A 70 5.00 10.79 10.49
CA TYR A 70 3.65 10.54 10.00
C TYR A 70 3.61 9.39 8.98
N ILE A 71 4.50 9.43 7.98
CA ILE A 71 4.59 8.40 6.94
C ILE A 71 5.02 7.05 7.54
N PHE A 72 6.05 7.04 8.40
CA PHE A 72 6.52 5.82 9.07
C PHE A 72 5.47 5.24 10.03
N GLY A 73 4.71 6.10 10.72
CA GLY A 73 3.61 5.69 11.59
C GLY A 73 2.50 4.97 10.81
N ILE A 74 2.05 5.54 9.70
CA ILE A 74 1.07 4.89 8.81
C ILE A 74 1.61 3.55 8.30
N MET A 75 2.84 3.54 7.78
CA MET A 75 3.46 2.31 7.27
C MET A 75 3.56 1.22 8.33
N GLY A 76 3.95 1.57 9.57
CA GLY A 76 4.04 0.62 10.68
C GLY A 76 2.69 -0.01 11.03
N ILE A 77 1.64 0.82 11.18
CA ILE A 77 0.29 0.35 11.52
C ILE A 77 -0.27 -0.54 10.40
N VAL A 78 -0.13 -0.12 9.15
CA VAL A 78 -0.63 -0.87 7.98
C VAL A 78 0.13 -2.18 7.83
N TYR A 79 1.46 -2.15 7.95
CA TYR A 79 2.29 -3.35 7.89
C TYR A 79 1.89 -4.36 8.96
N TRP A 80 1.70 -3.91 10.21
CA TRP A 80 1.21 -4.75 11.30
C TRP A 80 -0.15 -5.39 10.97
N TRP A 81 -1.09 -4.61 10.46
CA TRP A 81 -2.42 -5.09 10.09
C TRP A 81 -2.38 -6.12 8.94
N VAL A 82 -1.60 -5.85 7.89
CA VAL A 82 -1.40 -6.75 6.74
C VAL A 82 -0.76 -8.06 7.20
N ARG A 83 0.30 -7.99 8.00
CA ARG A 83 1.00 -9.17 8.52
C ARG A 83 0.10 -10.04 9.40
N ARG A 84 -0.70 -9.42 10.27
CA ARG A 84 -1.66 -10.14 11.14
C ARG A 84 -2.77 -10.82 10.34
N LYS A 85 -3.26 -10.19 9.27
CA LYS A 85 -4.37 -10.71 8.47
C LYS A 85 -3.94 -11.79 7.48
N TYR A 86 -2.86 -11.56 6.73
CA TYR A 86 -2.48 -12.39 5.58
C TYR A 86 -1.37 -13.37 5.91
N THR A 87 -1.65 -14.30 6.83
CA THR A 87 -0.74 -15.40 7.15
C THR A 87 -0.67 -16.41 6.01
N LYS A 88 0.43 -17.17 5.89
CA LYS A 88 0.56 -18.29 4.94
C LYS A 88 -0.67 -19.21 4.98
N LYS A 89 -1.13 -19.56 6.20
CA LYS A 89 -2.33 -20.39 6.40
C LYS A 89 -3.56 -19.75 5.76
N TYR A 90 -3.82 -18.47 6.02
CA TYR A 90 -4.99 -17.79 5.43
C TYR A 90 -4.91 -17.72 3.90
N ILE A 91 -3.74 -17.44 3.35
CA ILE A 91 -3.54 -17.36 1.90
C ILE A 91 -3.83 -18.72 1.26
N THR A 92 -3.24 -19.80 1.76
CA THR A 92 -3.37 -21.13 1.16
C THR A 92 -4.74 -21.75 1.38
N THR A 93 -5.35 -21.59 2.56
CA THR A 93 -6.63 -22.26 2.87
C THR A 93 -7.85 -21.46 2.44
N THR A 94 -7.75 -20.13 2.35
CA THR A 94 -8.90 -19.26 2.08
C THR A 94 -8.79 -18.55 0.74
N LEU A 95 -7.64 -17.96 0.42
CA LEU A 95 -7.49 -17.16 -0.80
C LEU A 95 -7.24 -18.02 -2.04
N THR A 96 -6.41 -19.06 -1.95
CA THR A 96 -6.13 -19.97 -3.06
C THR A 96 -7.39 -20.63 -3.64
N PRO A 97 -8.25 -21.31 -2.85
CA PRO A 97 -9.45 -21.94 -3.42
C PRO A 97 -10.42 -20.91 -4.02
N LYS A 98 -10.46 -19.70 -3.43
CA LYS A 98 -11.33 -18.61 -3.88
C LYS A 98 -10.90 -18.01 -5.23
N PHE A 99 -9.59 -17.94 -5.50
CA PHE A 99 -9.05 -17.22 -6.65
C PHE A 99 -8.32 -18.10 -7.66
N GLN A 100 -8.07 -19.38 -7.41
CA GLN A 100 -7.35 -20.29 -8.33
C GLN A 100 -7.91 -20.28 -9.76
N ASN A 101 -9.24 -20.30 -9.89
CA ASN A 101 -9.93 -20.37 -11.19
C ASN A 101 -10.33 -18.99 -11.74
N ASN A 102 -9.78 -17.91 -11.19
CA ASN A 102 -10.14 -16.57 -11.62
C ASN A 102 -9.63 -16.28 -13.05
N LYS A 103 -10.51 -15.78 -13.93
CA LYS A 103 -10.21 -15.42 -15.33
C LYS A 103 -9.04 -14.44 -15.45
N TYR A 104 -8.85 -13.57 -14.45
CA TYR A 104 -7.76 -12.59 -14.44
C TYR A 104 -6.37 -13.21 -14.22
N ASN A 105 -6.28 -14.43 -13.66
CA ASN A 105 -5.00 -15.10 -13.44
C ASN A 105 -4.26 -15.43 -14.75
N LYS A 106 -5.02 -15.72 -15.81
CA LYS A 106 -4.49 -16.00 -17.16
C LYS A 106 -4.12 -14.73 -17.92
N LYS A 107 -4.81 -13.62 -17.65
CA LYS A 107 -4.62 -12.34 -18.36
C LYS A 107 -3.49 -11.49 -17.77
N ILE A 108 -3.38 -11.44 -16.44
CA ILE A 108 -2.47 -10.52 -15.74
C ILE A 108 -1.20 -11.28 -15.33
N LYS A 109 -0.07 -10.99 -15.97
CA LYS A 109 1.22 -11.59 -15.58
C LYS A 109 1.63 -11.09 -14.20
N GLY A 110 2.31 -11.94 -13.43
CA GLY A 110 2.74 -11.63 -12.07
C GLY A 110 3.58 -10.35 -11.95
N TRP A 111 4.51 -10.14 -12.86
CA TRP A 111 5.36 -8.94 -12.87
C TRP A 111 4.59 -7.65 -13.11
N MET A 112 3.50 -7.68 -13.89
CA MET A 112 2.63 -6.51 -14.09
C MET A 112 1.99 -6.05 -12.78
N MET A 113 1.71 -6.98 -11.85
CA MET A 113 1.14 -6.63 -10.55
C MET A 113 2.15 -5.93 -9.65
N ILE A 114 3.40 -6.39 -9.64
CA ILE A 114 4.49 -5.74 -8.92
C ILE A 114 4.69 -4.31 -9.44
N VAL A 115 4.76 -4.16 -10.77
CA VAL A 115 4.89 -2.84 -11.42
C VAL A 115 3.70 -1.95 -11.10
N ALA A 116 2.47 -2.46 -11.14
CA ALA A 116 1.27 -1.70 -10.79
C ALA A 116 1.29 -1.23 -9.32
N CYS A 117 1.73 -2.09 -8.39
CA CYS A 117 1.90 -1.73 -6.99
C CYS A 117 2.92 -0.59 -6.82
N LEU A 118 4.08 -0.68 -7.48
CA LEU A 118 5.10 0.37 -7.45
C LEU A 118 4.60 1.68 -8.04
N LEU A 119 3.99 1.63 -9.23
CA LEU A 119 3.41 2.79 -9.90
C LEU A 119 2.33 3.46 -9.05
N CYS A 120 1.47 2.67 -8.39
CA CYS A 120 0.46 3.21 -7.50
C CYS A 120 1.09 3.96 -6.32
N THR A 121 2.14 3.39 -5.71
CA THR A 121 2.86 4.04 -4.61
C THR A 121 3.52 5.35 -5.06
N PHE A 122 4.21 5.35 -6.20
CA PHE A 122 4.81 6.57 -6.75
C PHE A 122 3.75 7.61 -7.09
N ALA A 123 2.66 7.22 -7.75
CA ALA A 123 1.56 8.13 -8.10
C ALA A 123 0.93 8.76 -6.85
N CYS A 124 0.66 7.97 -5.80
CA CYS A 124 0.13 8.50 -4.53
C CYS A 124 1.12 9.44 -3.84
N GLY A 125 2.42 9.11 -3.81
CA GLY A 125 3.46 9.95 -3.23
C GLY A 125 3.62 11.29 -3.95
N ILE A 126 3.71 11.27 -5.29
CA ILE A 126 3.81 12.48 -6.12
C ILE A 126 2.53 13.32 -5.99
N SER A 127 1.36 12.69 -6.01
CA SER A 127 0.10 13.43 -5.89
C SER A 127 -0.03 14.09 -4.52
N ALA A 128 0.39 13.42 -3.44
CA ALA A 128 0.38 13.98 -2.09
C ALA A 128 1.34 15.18 -1.97
N SER A 129 2.55 15.09 -2.54
CA SER A 129 3.48 16.23 -2.53
C SER A 129 3.00 17.38 -3.43
N MET A 130 2.37 17.08 -4.56
CA MET A 130 1.75 18.10 -5.41
C MET A 130 0.61 18.83 -4.72
N ILE A 131 -0.28 18.11 -4.01
CA ILE A 131 -1.36 18.73 -3.22
C ILE A 131 -0.76 19.64 -2.15
N ASP A 132 0.28 19.19 -1.46
CA ASP A 132 0.92 20.01 -0.44
C ASP A 132 1.57 21.27 -1.05
N TRP A 133 2.23 21.15 -2.21
CA TRP A 133 2.89 22.26 -2.89
C TRP A 133 1.92 23.26 -3.53
N PHE A 134 0.94 22.79 -4.30
CA PHE A 134 0.00 23.66 -5.04
C PHE A 134 -0.79 24.58 -4.13
N PHE A 135 -1.11 24.12 -2.93
CA PHE A 135 -1.95 24.86 -1.97
C PHE A 135 -1.15 25.44 -0.80
N ARG A 136 0.18 25.48 -0.91
CA ARG A 136 1.07 26.31 -0.06
C ARG A 136 1.24 27.72 -0.63
N ARG A 137 0.96 27.90 -1.94
CA ARG A 137 0.74 29.22 -2.56
C ARG A 137 -0.70 29.65 -2.36
#